data_AF-A0A1Q7JUZ3-F1
#
_entry.id   AF-A0A1Q7JUZ3-F1
#
_cell.length_a   1.000
_cell.length_b   1.000
_cell.length_c   1.000
_cell.angle_alpha   90.00
_cell.angle_beta   90.00
_cell.angle_gamma   90.00
#
_symmetry.space_group_name_H-M   'P 1'
#
loop_
_entity.id
_entity.type
_entity.pdbx_description
1 polymer ?
#
loop_
_entity_poly.entity_id
_entity_poly.type
_entity_poly.pdbx_seq_one_letter_code
_entity_poly.pdbx_strand_id
1 'polypeptide(L)'
;MAPDYRYRAEILDQLWQHGVQPRDRTRPELVHDFVSDLYRYELRRLRERLLRKEFPKAQYYERVVQVRARYRLLAMRPNDWLAKH
;
A
#
# COMPACT_ATOMS: atom_id res chain seq x y z
N MET A 1 -20.92 -5.04 -20.25
CA MET A 1 -20.97 -4.48 -18.89
C MET A 1 -19.59 -4.60 -18.28
N ALA A 2 -19.02 -3.53 -17.74
CA ALA A 2 -17.80 -3.67 -16.94
C ALA A 2 -18.16 -4.39 -15.63
N PRO A 3 -17.31 -5.30 -15.13
CA PRO A 3 -17.54 -5.92 -13.83
C PRO A 3 -17.56 -4.86 -12.73
N ASP A 4 -18.43 -5.06 -11.75
CA ASP A 4 -18.53 -4.23 -10.56
C ASP A 4 -17.75 -4.90 -9.41
N TYR A 5 -16.77 -4.19 -8.88
CA TYR A 5 -15.85 -4.63 -7.84
C TYR A 5 -16.23 -3.98 -6.52
N ARG A 6 -16.89 -4.77 -5.67
CA ARG A 6 -17.23 -4.31 -4.32
C ARG A 6 -16.05 -4.53 -3.38
N TYR A 7 -15.31 -3.47 -3.07
CA TYR A 7 -14.24 -3.50 -2.07
C TYR A 7 -14.81 -3.65 -0.66
N ARG A 8 -14.07 -4.33 0.20
CA ARG A 8 -14.37 -4.39 1.64
C ARG A 8 -14.11 -3.03 2.28
N ALA A 9 -14.93 -2.66 3.26
CA ALA A 9 -14.84 -1.37 3.94
C ALA A 9 -13.48 -1.17 4.62
N GLU A 10 -12.97 -2.20 5.30
CA GLU A 10 -11.67 -2.15 5.98
C GLU A 10 -10.48 -2.00 5.02
N ILE A 11 -10.64 -2.39 3.75
CA ILE A 11 -9.63 -2.19 2.72
C ILE A 11 -9.70 -0.77 2.19
N LEU A 12 -10.91 -0.25 1.94
CA LEU A 12 -11.10 1.14 1.51
C LEU A 12 -10.52 2.11 2.54
N ASP A 13 -10.79 1.90 3.83
CA ASP A 13 -10.24 2.73 4.90
C ASP A 13 -8.70 2.77 4.87
N GLN A 14 -8.06 1.61 4.69
CA GLN A 14 -6.60 1.54 4.58
C GLN A 14 -6.07 2.20 3.30
N LEU A 15 -6.72 1.97 2.16
CA LEU A 15 -6.35 2.60 0.89
C LEU A 15 -6.45 4.12 0.97
N TRP A 16 -7.47 4.65 1.64
CA TRP A 16 -7.64 6.09 1.85
C TRP A 16 -6.52 6.69 2.69
N GLN A 17 -5.97 5.96 3.67
CA GLN A 17 -4.78 6.41 4.40
C GLN A 17 -3.53 6.54 3.53
N HIS A 18 -3.50 5.86 2.39
CA HIS A 18 -2.46 5.98 1.37
C HIS A 18 -2.83 6.95 0.24
N GLY A 19 -3.97 7.63 0.31
CA GLY A 19 -4.48 8.53 -0.73
C GLY A 19 -5.05 7.82 -1.95
N VAL A 20 -5.38 6.53 -1.85
CA VAL A 20 -5.89 5.71 -2.95
C VAL A 20 -7.38 5.51 -2.78
N GLN A 21 -8.18 6.02 -3.72
CA GLN A 21 -9.64 5.92 -3.69
C GLN A 21 -10.14 5.16 -4.92
N PRO A 22 -10.16 3.81 -4.89
CA PRO A 22 -10.71 3.05 -6.00
C PRO A 22 -12.22 3.26 -6.09
N ARG A 23 -12.76 3.14 -7.30
CA ARG A 23 -14.21 3.09 -7.55
C ARG A 23 -14.62 1.65 -7.77
N ASP A 24 -15.91 1.40 -7.78
CA ASP A 24 -16.45 0.05 -7.95
C ASP A 24 -16.10 -0.54 -9.34
N ARG A 25 -15.82 0.29 -10.34
CA ARG A 25 -15.27 -0.15 -11.65
C ARG A 25 -13.75 -0.33 -11.70
N THR A 26 -13.04 -0.01 -10.62
CA THR A 26 -11.57 -0.09 -10.58
C THR A 26 -11.17 -1.51 -10.21
N ARG A 27 -10.37 -2.15 -11.07
CA ARG A 27 -9.87 -3.50 -10.84
C ARG A 27 -8.94 -3.56 -9.63
N PRO A 28 -9.09 -4.53 -8.71
CA PRO A 28 -8.24 -4.62 -7.52
C PRO A 28 -6.77 -4.85 -7.87
N GLU A 29 -6.45 -5.51 -8.99
CA GLU A 29 -5.06 -5.69 -9.42
C GLU A 29 -4.39 -4.35 -9.73
N LEU A 30 -5.12 -3.42 -10.37
CA LEU A 30 -4.59 -2.10 -10.71
C LEU A 30 -4.31 -1.27 -9.45
N VAL A 31 -5.21 -1.35 -8.46
CA VAL A 31 -5.04 -0.68 -7.16
C VAL A 31 -3.86 -1.28 -6.42
N HIS A 32 -3.75 -2.60 -6.40
CA HIS A 32 -2.66 -3.31 -5.75
C HIS A 32 -1.30 -2.95 -6.36
N ASP A 33 -1.19 -2.92 -7.68
CA ASP A 33 0.04 -2.52 -8.37
C ASP A 33 0.40 -1.07 -8.05
N PHE A 34 -0.57 -0.16 -8.07
CA PHE A 34 -0.35 1.23 -7.68
C PHE A 34 0.18 1.35 -6.23
N VAL A 35 -0.44 0.65 -5.28
CA VAL A 35 0.01 0.67 -3.88
C VAL A 35 1.38 0.01 -3.71
N SER A 36 1.68 -1.03 -4.48
CA SER A 36 2.98 -1.70 -4.51
C SER A 36 4.09 -0.73 -4.97
N ASP A 37 3.81 0.07 -6.00
CA ASP A 37 4.74 1.09 -6.46
C ASP A 37 4.91 2.23 -5.45
N LEU A 38 3.83 2.65 -4.79
CA LEU A 38 3.90 3.60 -3.67
C LEU A 38 4.78 3.07 -2.52
N TYR A 39 4.62 1.80 -2.15
CA TYR A 39 5.45 1.14 -1.14
C TYR A 39 6.94 1.11 -1.55
N ARG A 40 7.25 0.77 -2.81
CA ARG A 40 8.62 0.80 -3.34
C ARG A 40 9.20 2.21 -3.30
N TYR A 41 8.40 3.22 -3.67
CA TYR A 41 8.79 4.63 -3.60
C TYR A 41 9.13 5.04 -2.17
N GLU A 42 8.31 4.71 -1.18
CA GLU A 42 8.55 5.01 0.24
C GLU A 42 9.86 4.38 0.74
N LEU A 43 10.17 3.14 0.35
CA LEU A 43 11.43 2.49 0.70
C LEU A 43 12.64 3.16 0.04
N ARG A 44 12.53 3.53 -1.24
CA ARG A 44 13.60 4.28 -1.95
C ARG A 44 13.85 5.62 -1.26
N ARG A 45 12.79 6.36 -0.95
CA ARG A 45 12.86 7.62 -0.22
C ARG A 45 13.50 7.43 1.15
N LEU A 46 13.15 6.38 1.90
CA LEU A 46 13.78 6.08 3.20
C LEU A 46 15.28 5.81 3.05
N ARG A 47 15.69 5.08 2.00
CA ARG A 47 17.10 4.84 1.70
C ARG A 47 17.83 6.13 1.32
N GLU A 48 17.23 7.00 0.52
CA GLU A 48 17.82 8.31 0.18
C GLU A 48 18.05 9.18 1.41
N ARG A 49 17.08 9.21 2.33
CA ARG A 49 17.20 9.93 3.61
C ARG A 49 18.33 9.37 4.48
N LEU A 50 18.53 8.05 4.48
CA LEU A 50 19.69 7.42 5.14
C LEU A 50 21.01 7.88 4.49
N LEU A 51 21.08 7.91 3.15
CA LEU A 51 22.28 8.36 2.42
C LEU A 51 22.59 9.84 2.68
N ARG A 52 21.54 10.66 2.86
CA ARG A 52 21.65 12.06 3.31
C ARG A 52 21.96 12.21 4.80
N LYS A 53 22.12 11.10 5.54
CA LYS A 53 22.39 11.06 6.98
C LYS A 53 21.33 11.78 7.83
N GLU A 54 20.08 11.84 7.37
CA GLU A 54 18.98 12.46 8.11
C GLU A 54 18.63 11.71 9.41
N PHE A 55 19.06 10.45 9.54
CA PHE A 55 18.94 9.65 10.75
C PHE A 55 20.07 8.62 10.85
N PRO A 56 20.37 8.11 12.06
CA PRO A 56 21.38 7.08 12.26
C PRO A 56 21.05 5.77 11.55
N LYS A 57 22.05 5.11 10.95
CA LYS A 57 21.88 3.81 10.26
C LYS A 57 21.24 2.72 11.14
N ALA A 58 21.49 2.74 12.45
CA ALA A 58 20.86 1.82 13.40
C ALA A 58 19.33 1.88 13.38
N GLN A 59 18.74 3.06 13.09
CA GLN A 59 17.29 3.25 13.02
C GLN A 59 16.71 2.84 11.65
N TYR A 60 17.53 2.51 10.65
CA TYR A 60 17.04 2.19 9.31
C TYR A 60 16.12 0.98 9.31
N TYR A 61 16.52 -0.09 10.00
CA TYR A 61 15.73 -1.32 10.07
C TYR A 61 14.35 -1.08 10.69
N GLU A 62 14.30 -0.41 11.84
CA GLU A 62 13.04 -0.07 12.52
C GLU A 62 12.12 0.75 11.62
N ARG A 63 12.65 1.77 10.94
CA ARG A 63 11.88 2.59 10.00
C ARG A 63 11.35 1.79 8.81
N VAL A 64 12.12 0.83 8.29
CA VAL A 64 11.64 -0.10 7.24
C VAL A 64 10.48 -0.96 7.76
N VAL A 65 10.57 -1.46 9.00
CA VAL A 65 9.48 -2.22 9.64
C VAL A 65 8.22 -1.36 9.78
N GLN A 66 8.36 -0.11 10.20
CA GLN A 66 7.23 0.83 10.28
C GLN A 66 6.59 1.07 8.90
N VAL A 67 7.38 1.20 7.83
CA VAL A 67 6.84 1.28 6.46
C VAL A 67 6.07 0.00 6.13
N ARG A 68 6.66 -1.18 6.32
CA ARG A 68 5.99 -2.47 6.06
C ARG A 68 4.70 -2.64 6.84
N ALA A 69 4.65 -2.19 8.09
CA ALA A 69 3.47 -2.26 8.94
C ALA A 69 2.30 -1.43 8.40
N ARG A 70 2.59 -0.27 7.79
CA ARG A 70 1.59 0.58 7.11
C ARG A 70 1.02 -0.07 5.86
N TYR A 71 1.85 -0.79 5.10
CA TYR A 71 1.45 -1.45 3.85
C TYR A 71 1.07 -2.94 4.02
N ARG A 72 0.59 -3.34 5.21
CA ARG A 72 0.21 -4.74 5.48
C ARG A 72 -0.83 -5.28 4.49
N LEU A 73 -1.66 -4.42 3.91
CA LEU A 73 -2.64 -4.82 2.91
C LEU A 73 -2.05 -5.47 1.64
N LEU A 74 -0.78 -5.15 1.30
CA LEU A 74 -0.04 -5.79 0.19
C LEU A 74 0.33 -7.26 0.47
N ALA A 75 0.13 -7.75 1.69
CA ALA A 75 0.28 -9.18 1.99
C ALA A 75 -0.92 -10.02 1.52
N MET A 76 -2.06 -9.39 1.23
CA MET A 76 -3.27 -10.06 0.74
C MET A 76 -3.31 -10.03 -0.79
N ARG A 77 -3.92 -11.05 -1.41
CA ARG A 77 -4.10 -11.05 -2.86
C ARG A 77 -5.16 -10.01 -3.24
N PRO A 78 -5.08 -9.39 -4.44
CA PRO A 78 -6.07 -8.40 -4.88
C PRO A 78 -7.52 -8.87 -4.77
N ASN A 79 -7.80 -10.14 -5.08
CA ASN A 79 -9.16 -10.69 -4.97
C ASN A 79 -9.66 -10.82 -3.52
N ASP A 80 -8.77 -10.92 -2.54
CA ASP A 80 -9.14 -10.97 -1.13
C ASP A 80 -9.64 -9.61 -0.63
N TRP A 81 -9.38 -8.53 -1.38
CA TRP A 81 -9.83 -7.16 -1.05
C TRP A 81 -11.31 -6.92 -1.34
N LEU A 82 -11.92 -7.81 -2.12
CA LEU A 82 -13.33 -7.74 -2.48
C LEU A 82 -14.19 -8.39 -1.41
N ALA A 83 -15.39 -7.84 -1.22
CA ALA A 83 -16.40 -8.45 -0.37
C ALA A 83 -16.79 -9.81 -0.98
N LYS A 84 -16.78 -10.87 -0.16
CA LYS A 84 -17.34 -12.15 -0.59
C LYS A 84 -18.86 -12.03 -0.61
N HIS A 85 -19.47 -12.53 -1.68
CA HIS A 85 -20.92 -12.73 -1.77
C HIS A 85 -21.37 -13.85 -0.84
#